data_AF-E8Z6B5-F1
#
_entry.id   AF-E8Z6B5-F1
#
_cell.length_a   1.000
_cell.length_b   1.000
_cell.length_c   1.000
_cell.angle_alpha   90.00
_cell.angle_beta   90.00
_cell.angle_gamma   90.00
#
_symmetry.space_group_name_H-M   'P 1'
#
loop_
_entity.id
_entity.type
_entity.pdbx_description
1 polymer ?
#
loop_
_entity_poly.entity_id
_entity_poly.type
_entity_poly.pdbx_seq_one_letter_code
_entity_poly.pdbx_strand_id
1 'polypeptide(L)'
;ALYHLRGAESATKQYGVPLLVSESMRKLLSPPVQRVLRLVDRVVVKGSGQPIKLYTYDAWALGESLGRIDSAQGSTRHLSNGIDLSRLSLSSFFAVVPPSSSEEYRTDFMVAMDAYLGGEGGLAADWHTAQLLFSRCVQKCPQDGVAKALLDYVQTHCQPDGTAPPDWRGFRLLDSK
;
A
#
# COMPACT_ATOMS: atom_id res chain seq x y z
N ALA A 1 -2.87 -23.67 9.39
CA ALA A 1 -2.53 -22.58 8.44
C ALA A 1 -2.83 -21.21 9.07
N LEU A 2 -2.10 -20.84 10.13
CA LEU A 2 -2.28 -19.62 10.93
C LEU A 2 -0.92 -18.94 11.16
N TYR A 3 -0.21 -18.59 10.07
CA TYR A 3 1.09 -17.93 10.15
C TYR A 3 1.02 -16.40 9.92
N HIS A 4 -0.17 -15.78 9.94
CA HIS A 4 -0.38 -14.48 9.30
C HIS A 4 -0.42 -13.21 10.18
N LEU A 5 -0.40 -13.27 11.51
CA LEU A 5 -0.65 -12.06 12.31
C LEU A 5 0.60 -11.24 12.69
N ARG A 6 1.79 -11.85 12.86
CA ARG A 6 2.98 -11.09 13.29
C ARG A 6 3.67 -10.28 12.19
N GLY A 7 3.59 -10.73 10.93
CA GLY A 7 4.17 -9.99 9.80
C GLY A 7 3.34 -8.78 9.37
N ALA A 8 2.02 -8.85 9.54
CA ALA A 8 1.10 -7.82 9.07
C ALA A 8 1.25 -6.50 9.84
N GLU A 9 1.39 -6.54 11.16
CA GLU A 9 1.59 -5.34 12.01
C GLU A 9 2.94 -4.66 11.77
N SER A 10 3.98 -5.44 11.48
CA SER A 10 5.30 -4.89 11.10
C SER A 10 5.24 -4.26 9.71
N ALA A 11 4.55 -4.90 8.76
CA ALA A 11 4.38 -4.39 7.41
C ALA A 11 3.49 -3.13 7.36
N THR A 12 2.39 -3.05 8.12
CA THR A 12 1.55 -1.84 8.18
C THR A 12 2.35 -0.65 8.72
N LYS A 13 3.22 -0.87 9.71
CA LYS A 13 4.17 0.16 10.19
C LYS A 13 5.19 0.54 9.13
N GLN A 14 5.80 -0.44 8.45
CA GLN A 14 6.78 -0.20 7.39
C GLN A 14 6.22 0.68 6.26
N TYR A 15 4.99 0.41 5.83
CA TYR A 15 4.34 1.14 4.74
C TYR A 15 3.50 2.33 5.23
N GLY A 16 3.40 2.57 6.54
CA GLY A 16 2.61 3.67 7.10
C GLY A 16 1.12 3.63 6.73
N VAL A 17 0.53 2.44 6.65
CA VAL A 17 -0.89 2.25 6.29
C VAL A 17 -1.66 1.51 7.37
N PRO A 18 -2.94 1.83 7.59
CA PRO A 18 -3.75 1.18 8.64
C PRO A 18 -4.16 -0.26 8.27
N LEU A 19 -4.14 -0.59 6.97
CA LEU A 19 -4.64 -1.87 6.46
C LEU A 19 -3.78 -2.37 5.30
N LEU A 20 -3.50 -3.67 5.33
CA LEU A 20 -2.92 -4.43 4.23
C LEU A 20 -3.84 -5.61 3.88
N VAL A 21 -4.04 -5.82 2.59
CA VAL A 21 -4.87 -6.89 2.02
C VAL A 21 -4.00 -7.72 1.09
N SER A 22 -3.97 -9.04 1.27
CA SER A 22 -3.23 -9.93 0.37
C SER A 22 -3.93 -10.09 -0.99
N GLU A 23 -3.19 -10.46 -2.03
CA GLU A 23 -3.78 -10.75 -3.35
C GLU A 23 -4.90 -11.80 -3.27
N SER A 24 -4.70 -12.85 -2.46
CA SER A 24 -5.70 -13.91 -2.27
C SER A 24 -6.99 -13.35 -1.67
N MET A 25 -6.90 -12.48 -0.66
CA MET A 25 -8.08 -11.83 -0.09
C MET A 25 -8.73 -10.88 -1.10
N ARG A 26 -7.93 -10.07 -1.82
CA ARG A 26 -8.43 -9.15 -2.86
C ARG A 26 -9.24 -9.90 -3.91
N LYS A 27 -8.78 -11.07 -4.36
CA LYS A 27 -9.47 -11.91 -5.36
C LYS A 27 -10.85 -12.40 -4.89
N LEU A 28 -11.10 -12.46 -3.58
CA LEU A 28 -12.40 -12.81 -2.99
C LEU A 28 -13.34 -11.62 -2.85
N LEU A 29 -12.86 -10.38 -3.01
CA LEU A 29 -13.67 -9.18 -2.92
C LEU A 29 -14.41 -8.91 -4.23
N SER A 30 -15.50 -8.15 -4.16
CA SER A 30 -16.28 -7.79 -5.36
C SER A 30 -15.46 -6.90 -6.32
N PRO A 31 -15.73 -6.94 -7.64
CA PRO A 31 -14.99 -6.13 -8.62
C PRO A 31 -14.92 -4.62 -8.31
N PRO A 32 -15.97 -3.97 -7.77
CA PRO A 32 -15.87 -2.57 -7.31
C PRO A 32 -14.81 -2.37 -6.22
N VAL A 33 -14.76 -3.24 -5.22
CA VAL A 33 -13.77 -3.15 -4.12
C VAL A 33 -12.37 -3.43 -4.65
N GLN A 34 -12.22 -4.39 -5.56
CA GLN A 34 -10.92 -4.70 -6.17
C GLN A 34 -10.32 -3.51 -6.94
N ARG A 35 -11.14 -2.65 -7.54
CA ARG A 35 -10.71 -1.48 -8.35
C ARG A 35 -10.21 -0.32 -7.52
N VAL A 36 -10.67 -0.19 -6.28
CA VAL A 36 -10.29 0.92 -5.39
C VAL A 36 -9.10 0.60 -4.48
N LEU A 37 -8.70 -0.67 -4.44
CA LEU A 37 -7.47 -1.08 -3.77
C LEU A 37 -6.29 -0.83 -4.69
N ARG A 38 -5.23 -0.19 -4.17
CA ARG A 38 -3.96 -0.05 -4.89
C ARG A 38 -2.93 -1.06 -4.42
N LEU A 39 -2.03 -1.41 -5.31
CA LEU A 39 -0.88 -2.24 -4.99
C LEU A 39 0.06 -1.45 -4.05
N VAL A 40 0.51 -2.10 -2.98
CA VAL A 40 1.50 -1.57 -2.04
C VAL A 40 2.88 -2.04 -2.46
N ASP A 41 3.05 -3.36 -2.61
CA ASP A 41 4.33 -3.96 -2.95
C ASP A 41 4.12 -5.43 -3.38
N ARG A 42 5.13 -6.03 -4.00
CA ARG A 42 5.26 -7.48 -4.17
C ARG A 42 6.39 -7.95 -3.27
N VAL A 43 6.08 -8.82 -2.33
CA VAL A 43 6.99 -9.21 -1.26
C VAL A 43 7.09 -10.71 -1.10
N VAL A 44 8.24 -11.20 -0.64
CA VAL A 44 8.37 -12.56 -0.12
C VAL A 44 8.49 -12.47 1.40
N VAL A 45 7.62 -13.20 2.09
CA VAL A 45 7.69 -13.37 3.55
C VAL A 45 8.55 -14.60 3.83
N LYS A 46 9.43 -14.52 4.84
CA LYS A 46 10.26 -15.64 5.31
C LYS A 46 9.44 -16.92 5.45
N GLY A 47 9.98 -18.01 4.90
CA GLY A 47 9.38 -19.34 4.94
C GLY A 47 8.36 -19.65 3.84
N SER A 48 7.84 -18.66 3.11
CA SER A 48 6.89 -18.92 2.00
C SER A 48 7.58 -19.21 0.66
N GLY A 49 8.74 -18.59 0.41
CA GLY A 49 9.48 -18.67 -0.86
C GLY A 49 8.78 -18.06 -2.08
N GLN A 50 7.47 -17.84 -2.00
CA GLN A 50 6.62 -17.37 -3.09
C GLN A 50 6.27 -15.89 -2.91
N PRO A 51 6.48 -15.04 -3.93
CA PRO A 51 6.10 -13.64 -3.86
C PRO A 51 4.59 -13.46 -3.77
N ILE A 52 4.14 -12.64 -2.82
CA ILE A 52 2.75 -12.21 -2.65
C ILE A 52 2.60 -10.72 -2.94
N LYS A 53 1.49 -10.32 -3.53
CA LYS A 53 1.15 -8.90 -3.66
C LYS A 53 0.35 -8.43 -2.45
N LEU A 54 0.72 -7.26 -1.94
CA LEU A 54 0.01 -6.57 -0.87
C LEU A 54 -0.72 -5.38 -1.45
N TYR A 55 -1.92 -5.11 -0.95
CA TYR A 55 -2.78 -4.02 -1.38
C TYR A 55 -3.24 -3.20 -0.18
N THR A 56 -3.63 -1.96 -0.43
CA THR A 56 -4.21 -1.08 0.59
C THR A 56 -5.36 -0.25 -0.01
N TYR A 57 -6.12 0.38 0.86
CA TYR A 57 -7.15 1.34 0.51
C TYR A 57 -6.71 2.74 0.94
N ASP A 58 -6.80 3.71 0.04
CA ASP A 58 -6.40 5.10 0.32
C ASP A 58 -7.44 5.79 1.20
N ALA A 59 -7.34 5.55 2.50
CA ALA A 59 -8.20 6.14 3.53
C ALA A 59 -7.40 6.99 4.52
N TRP A 60 -6.25 7.54 4.12
CA TRP A 60 -5.43 8.34 5.03
C TRP A 60 -6.18 9.60 5.54
N ALA A 61 -7.14 10.14 4.80
CA ALA A 61 -8.00 11.23 5.29
C ALA A 61 -9.01 10.76 6.37
N LEU A 62 -9.39 9.48 6.39
CA LEU A 62 -10.20 8.92 7.46
C LEU A 62 -9.41 8.80 8.76
N GLY A 63 -8.09 8.66 8.72
CA GLY A 63 -7.24 8.61 9.91
C GLY A 63 -7.31 9.89 10.74
N GLU A 64 -7.42 11.06 10.09
CA GLU A 64 -7.65 12.34 10.78
C GLU A 64 -9.07 12.43 11.38
N SER A 65 -10.07 11.85 10.70
CA SER A 65 -11.45 11.77 11.24
C SER A 65 -11.64 10.68 12.30
N LEU A 66 -10.83 9.62 12.30
CA LEU A 66 -10.83 8.50 13.25
C LEU A 66 -9.77 8.68 14.36
N GLY A 67 -9.04 9.80 14.36
CA GLY A 67 -7.85 10.08 15.17
C GLY A 67 -8.09 10.27 16.68
N ARG A 68 -8.98 9.48 17.30
CA ARG A 68 -9.11 9.32 18.76
C ARG A 68 -9.64 7.93 19.16
N ILE A 69 -9.06 6.86 18.62
CA ILE A 69 -9.12 5.55 19.31
C ILE A 69 -7.78 5.38 20.02
N ASP A 70 -7.61 6.14 21.10
CA ASP A 70 -6.54 5.88 22.06
C ASP A 70 -6.79 4.49 22.66
N SER A 71 -5.84 3.59 22.42
CA SER A 71 -5.70 2.31 23.10
C SER A 71 -5.38 2.56 24.58
N ALA A 72 -6.39 2.90 25.38
CA ALA A 72 -6.32 2.84 26.84
C ALA A 72 -7.69 2.78 27.53
N GLN A 73 -8.78 3.20 26.92
CA GLN A 73 -10.12 3.08 27.50
C GLN A 73 -11.12 2.76 26.40
N GLY A 74 -11.77 1.60 26.48
CA GLY A 74 -12.79 1.13 25.54
C GLY A 74 -14.03 2.03 25.49
N SER A 75 -13.89 3.21 24.89
CA SER A 75 -14.98 4.15 24.65
C SER A 75 -14.93 4.58 23.20
N THR A 76 -15.80 3.97 22.40
CA THR A 76 -16.08 4.31 21.02
C THR A 76 -16.55 5.77 20.95
N ARG A 77 -15.63 6.70 20.70
CA ARG A 77 -16.01 8.09 20.44
C ARG A 77 -16.62 8.15 19.04
N HIS A 78 -17.93 8.37 19.05
CA HIS A 78 -18.79 8.62 17.90
C HIS A 78 -18.10 9.58 16.91
N LEU A 79 -17.94 9.15 15.65
CA LEU A 79 -17.61 10.05 14.55
C LEU A 79 -18.61 11.22 14.61
N SER A 80 -18.13 12.46 14.58
CA SER A 80 -18.95 13.65 14.85
C SER A 80 -20.07 13.89 13.84
N ASN A 81 -20.20 13.07 12.79
CA ASN A 81 -21.44 12.80 12.07
C ASN A 81 -21.43 11.31 11.68
N GLY A 82 -22.17 10.48 12.43
CA GLY A 82 -22.12 9.03 12.31
C GLY A 82 -22.53 8.55 10.92
N ILE A 83 -21.55 8.08 10.12
CA ILE A 83 -21.83 7.29 8.94
C ILE A 83 -22.36 5.95 9.45
N ASP A 84 -23.66 5.72 9.33
CA ASP A 84 -24.28 4.44 9.67
C ASP A 84 -23.92 3.39 8.60
N LEU A 85 -22.81 2.70 8.85
CA LEU A 85 -22.29 1.63 7.99
C LEU A 85 -23.28 0.47 7.81
N SER A 86 -24.27 0.31 8.72
CA SER A 86 -25.30 -0.73 8.61
C SER A 86 -26.35 -0.44 7.55
N ARG A 87 -26.46 0.82 7.10
CA ARG A 87 -27.44 1.28 6.11
C ARG A 87 -26.84 1.56 4.74
N LEU A 88 -25.51 1.48 4.61
CA LEU A 88 -24.83 1.65 3.34
C LEU A 88 -24.75 0.31 2.61
N SER A 89 -25.29 0.26 1.39
CA SER A 89 -24.87 -0.79 0.46
C SER A 89 -23.40 -0.57 0.09
N LEU A 90 -22.69 -1.62 -0.34
CA LEU A 90 -21.31 -1.51 -0.82
C LEU A 90 -21.16 -0.50 -1.98
N SER A 91 -22.20 -0.30 -2.80
CA SER A 91 -22.18 0.71 -3.85
C SER A 91 -22.26 2.13 -3.30
N SER A 92 -23.00 2.34 -2.20
CA SER A 92 -23.08 3.63 -1.52
C SER A 92 -21.85 3.91 -0.65
N PHE A 93 -21.16 2.88 -0.15
CA PHE A 93 -19.96 3.04 0.68
C PHE A 93 -18.86 3.84 -0.02
N PHE A 94 -18.52 3.49 -1.26
CA PHE A 94 -17.47 4.22 -2.00
C PHE A 94 -17.88 5.60 -2.49
N ALA A 95 -19.19 5.87 -2.58
CA ALA A 95 -19.70 7.22 -2.83
C ALA A 95 -19.56 8.12 -1.58
N VAL A 96 -19.68 7.52 -0.39
CA VAL A 96 -19.60 8.22 0.91
C VAL A 96 -18.15 8.29 1.43
N VAL A 97 -17.32 7.32 1.08
CA VAL A 97 -15.92 7.22 1.49
C VAL A 97 -15.07 6.94 0.26
N PRO A 98 -14.86 7.91 -0.65
CA PRO A 98 -13.98 7.71 -1.80
C PRO A 98 -12.51 7.57 -1.38
N PRO A 99 -11.64 6.99 -2.24
CA PRO A 99 -10.21 7.03 -2.01
C PRO A 99 -9.75 8.47 -1.83
N SER A 100 -8.92 8.71 -0.82
CA SER A 100 -8.34 10.03 -0.54
C SER A 100 -7.37 10.49 -1.62
N SER A 101 -6.87 9.57 -2.45
CA SER A 101 -5.99 9.85 -3.59
C SER A 101 -6.77 10.25 -4.84
N SER A 102 -6.24 11.23 -5.58
CA SER A 102 -6.79 11.62 -6.89
C SER A 102 -6.51 10.55 -7.96
N GLU A 103 -7.26 10.59 -9.06
CA GLU A 103 -7.06 9.66 -10.17
C GLU A 103 -5.71 9.86 -10.88
N GLU A 104 -5.30 11.13 -11.04
CA GLU A 104 -3.99 11.49 -11.57
C GLU A 104 -2.87 10.92 -10.68
N TYR A 105 -2.99 11.07 -9.36
CA TYR A 105 -2.03 10.50 -8.41
C TYR A 105 -1.95 8.98 -8.54
N ARG A 106 -3.08 8.30 -8.61
CA ARG A 106 -3.14 6.84 -8.74
C ARG A 106 -2.50 6.35 -10.03
N THR A 107 -2.64 7.11 -11.10
CA THR A 107 -1.99 6.83 -12.39
C THR A 107 -0.48 6.95 -12.27
N ASP A 108 0.02 8.07 -11.73
CA ASP A 108 1.45 8.29 -11.49
C ASP A 108 2.06 7.17 -10.63
N PHE A 109 1.38 6.84 -9.53
CA PHE A 109 1.81 5.81 -8.60
C PHE A 109 1.85 4.43 -9.26
N MET A 110 0.85 4.10 -10.08
CA MET A 110 0.80 2.83 -10.81
C MET A 110 1.95 2.70 -11.81
N VAL A 111 2.30 3.76 -12.54
CA VAL A 111 3.46 3.76 -13.45
C VAL A 111 4.77 3.63 -12.66
N ALA A 112 4.87 4.30 -11.50
CA ALA A 112 6.02 4.14 -10.60
C ALA A 112 6.18 2.69 -10.11
N MET A 113 5.06 2.04 -9.77
CA MET A 113 5.05 0.64 -9.35
C MET A 113 5.50 -0.32 -10.47
N ASP A 114 5.06 -0.08 -11.71
CA ASP A 114 5.47 -0.90 -12.84
C ASP A 114 6.97 -0.78 -13.10
N ALA A 115 7.50 0.45 -13.11
CA ALA A 115 8.92 0.73 -13.22
C ALA A 115 9.75 0.12 -12.07
N TYR A 116 9.23 0.19 -10.84
CA TYR A 116 9.88 -0.40 -9.66
C TYR A 116 9.95 -1.92 -9.73
N LEU A 117 8.83 -2.57 -10.03
CA LEU A 117 8.72 -4.02 -10.01
C LEU A 117 9.34 -4.65 -11.27
N GLY A 118 9.24 -4.01 -12.43
CA GLY A 118 9.77 -4.56 -13.68
C GLY A 118 9.09 -5.85 -14.13
N GLY A 119 7.83 -6.05 -13.74
CA GLY A 119 7.05 -7.25 -14.06
C GLY A 119 7.53 -8.52 -13.34
N GLU A 120 7.34 -9.66 -13.99
CA GLU A 120 7.80 -10.96 -13.48
C GLU A 120 9.30 -11.14 -13.72
N GLY A 121 10.03 -11.47 -12.65
CA GLY A 121 11.48 -11.62 -12.71
C GLY A 121 12.26 -10.30 -12.65
N GLY A 122 11.59 -9.14 -12.63
CA GLY A 122 12.24 -7.84 -12.45
C GLY A 122 13.01 -7.32 -13.67
N LEU A 123 12.93 -8.01 -14.81
CA LEU A 123 13.78 -7.73 -15.98
C LEU A 123 13.49 -6.39 -16.65
N ALA A 124 12.27 -5.86 -16.50
CA ALA A 124 11.87 -4.57 -17.05
C ALA A 124 11.96 -3.43 -16.02
N ALA A 125 12.65 -3.65 -14.89
CA ALA A 125 12.69 -2.66 -13.83
C ALA A 125 13.53 -1.44 -14.26
N ASP A 126 12.92 -0.26 -14.13
CA ASP A 126 13.55 1.03 -14.37
C ASP A 126 13.48 1.84 -13.07
N TRP A 127 14.48 1.63 -12.23
CA TRP A 127 14.55 2.28 -10.93
C TRP A 127 14.82 3.78 -11.01
N HIS A 128 15.34 4.29 -12.13
CA HIS A 128 15.47 5.73 -12.34
C HIS A 128 14.08 6.37 -12.51
N THR A 129 13.27 5.80 -13.40
CA THR A 129 11.87 6.22 -13.59
C THR A 129 11.06 6.04 -12.30
N ALA A 130 11.24 4.92 -11.58
CA ALA A 130 10.58 4.70 -10.31
C ALA A 130 10.92 5.78 -9.26
N GLN A 131 12.20 6.15 -9.10
CA GLN A 131 12.61 7.21 -8.16
C GLN A 131 11.97 8.55 -8.49
N LEU A 132 11.99 8.94 -9.78
CA LEU A 132 11.40 10.20 -10.23
C LEU A 132 9.90 10.24 -9.92
N LEU A 133 9.17 9.19 -10.30
CA LEU A 133 7.72 9.13 -10.14
C LEU A 133 7.30 9.00 -8.68
N PHE A 134 7.99 8.21 -7.85
CA PHE A 134 7.72 8.16 -6.42
C PHE A 134 8.04 9.48 -5.73
N SER A 135 9.12 10.17 -6.11
CA SER A 135 9.41 11.53 -5.60
C SER A 135 8.27 12.50 -5.92
N ARG A 136 7.75 12.47 -7.15
CA ARG A 136 6.57 13.25 -7.55
C ARG A 136 5.34 12.87 -6.72
N CYS A 137 5.12 11.59 -6.48
CA CYS A 137 4.02 11.12 -5.63
C CYS A 137 4.16 11.67 -4.20
N VAL A 138 5.35 11.61 -3.60
CA VAL A 138 5.59 12.14 -2.24
C VAL A 138 5.42 13.65 -2.19
N GLN A 139 5.81 14.39 -3.23
CA GLN A 139 5.56 15.84 -3.32
C GLN A 139 4.07 16.17 -3.40
N LYS A 140 3.30 15.44 -4.21
CA LYS A 140 1.84 15.63 -4.36
C LYS A 140 1.06 15.18 -3.12
N CYS A 141 1.48 14.10 -2.48
CA CYS A 141 0.83 13.51 -1.32
C CYS A 141 1.86 13.18 -0.22
N PRO A 142 2.31 14.19 0.55
CA PRO A 142 3.35 14.02 1.57
C PRO A 142 2.96 13.11 2.73
N GLN A 143 1.72 12.67 2.84
CA GLN A 143 1.23 11.77 3.88
C GLN A 143 1.13 10.31 3.42
N ASP A 144 1.36 10.02 2.14
CA ASP A 144 1.34 8.64 1.65
C ASP A 144 2.58 7.86 2.15
N GLY A 145 2.36 7.04 3.17
CA GLY A 145 3.41 6.19 3.75
C GLY A 145 3.99 5.17 2.77
N VAL A 146 3.18 4.66 1.84
CA VAL A 146 3.63 3.66 0.86
C VAL A 146 4.60 4.32 -0.12
N ALA A 147 4.23 5.47 -0.69
CA ALA A 147 5.09 6.17 -1.64
C ALA A 147 6.44 6.54 -1.00
N LYS A 148 6.44 6.96 0.27
CA LYS A 148 7.67 7.20 1.03
C LYS A 148 8.50 5.93 1.24
N ALA A 149 7.87 4.85 1.72
CA ALA A 149 8.56 3.60 2.01
C ALA A 149 9.15 2.93 0.75
N LEU A 150 8.50 3.12 -0.40
CA LEU A 150 9.02 2.67 -1.69
C LEU A 150 10.14 3.58 -2.18
N LEU A 151 9.98 4.91 -2.11
CA LEU A 151 11.04 5.84 -2.49
C LEU A 151 12.33 5.62 -1.69
N ASP A 152 12.20 5.53 -0.36
CA ASP A 152 13.33 5.27 0.56
C ASP A 152 14.04 3.96 0.22
N TYR A 153 13.27 2.90 -0.05
CA TYR A 153 13.84 1.62 -0.45
C TYR A 153 14.58 1.70 -1.78
N VAL A 154 13.98 2.32 -2.79
CA VAL A 154 14.62 2.45 -4.11
C VAL A 154 15.89 3.29 -4.00
N GLN A 155 15.88 4.40 -3.26
CA GLN A 155 17.06 5.24 -3.04
C GLN A 155 18.17 4.53 -2.23
N THR A 156 17.79 3.69 -1.28
CA THR A 156 18.74 2.95 -0.44
C THR A 156 19.42 1.80 -1.20
N HIS A 157 18.69 1.16 -2.12
CA HIS A 157 19.14 -0.05 -2.79
C HIS A 157 19.53 0.16 -4.26
N CYS A 158 19.27 1.33 -4.86
CA CYS A 158 19.65 1.58 -6.25
C CYS A 158 21.16 1.51 -6.44
N GLN A 159 21.58 1.04 -7.61
CA GLN A 159 22.97 1.10 -8.03
C GLN A 159 23.40 2.56 -8.27
N PRO A 160 24.72 2.86 -8.27
CA PRO A 160 25.22 4.21 -8.53
C PRO A 160 24.80 4.80 -9.89
N ASP A 161 24.48 3.96 -10.87
CA ASP A 161 23.98 4.35 -12.19
C ASP A 161 22.44 4.55 -12.22
N GLY A 162 21.76 4.40 -11.09
CA GLY A 162 20.31 4.55 -10.94
C GLY A 162 19.50 3.31 -11.30
N THR A 163 20.14 2.18 -11.61
CA THR A 163 19.47 0.93 -11.97
C THR A 163 19.09 0.10 -10.73
N ALA A 164 18.23 -0.91 -10.95
CA ALA A 164 17.88 -1.87 -9.93
C ALA A 164 19.09 -2.75 -9.53
N PRO A 165 19.12 -3.29 -8.30
CA PRO A 165 20.11 -4.29 -7.91
C PRO A 165 20.19 -5.46 -8.92
N PRO A 166 21.37 -6.04 -9.15
CA PRO A 166 21.54 -7.14 -10.10
C PRO A 166 20.76 -8.40 -9.73
N ASP A 167 20.39 -8.56 -8.46
CA ASP A 167 19.57 -9.65 -7.93
C ASP A 167 18.08 -9.28 -7.79
N TRP A 168 17.65 -8.13 -8.31
CA TRP A 168 16.26 -7.70 -8.28
C TRP A 168 15.39 -8.63 -9.14
N ARG A 169 14.46 -9.34 -8.48
CA ARG A 169 13.55 -10.30 -9.12
C ARG A 169 12.11 -9.78 -9.26
N GLY A 170 11.94 -8.46 -9.11
CA GLY A 170 10.64 -7.80 -9.10
C GLY A 170 9.83 -8.00 -7.83
N PHE A 171 10.50 -8.22 -6.69
CA PHE A 171 9.88 -8.28 -5.38
C PHE A 171 10.89 -7.98 -4.27
N ARG A 172 10.39 -7.45 -3.14
CA ARG A 172 11.16 -7.20 -1.92
C ARG A 172 11.18 -8.41 -1.00
N LEU A 173 12.30 -8.66 -0.33
CA LEU A 173 12.36 -9.60 0.79
C LEU A 173 11.96 -8.86 2.07
N LEU A 174 10.90 -9.32 2.74
CA LEU A 174 10.53 -8.78 4.06
C LEU A 174 11.33 -9.52 5.14
N ASP A 175 12.40 -8.87 5.60
CA ASP A 175 13.13 -9.30 6.79
C ASP A 175 12.43 -8.80 8.06
N SER A 176 12.09 -9.73 8.95
CA SER A 176 11.76 -9.41 10.34
C SER A 176 13.02 -8.87 11.02
N LYS A 177 13.14 -7.55 11.15
CA LYS A 177 14.01 -6.96 12.17
C LYS A 177 13.37 -7.14 13.54
#